data_AF-A0A2D6BI61-F1
#
_entry.id   AF-A0A2D6BI61-F1
#
_cell.length_a   1.000
_cell.length_b   1.000
_cell.length_c   1.000
_cell.angle_alpha   90.00
_cell.angle_beta   90.00
_cell.angle_gamma   90.00
#
_symmetry.space_group_name_H-M   'P 1'
#
loop_
_entity.id
_entity.type
_entity.pdbx_description
1 polymer ?
#
loop_
_entity_poly.entity_id
_entity_poly.type
_entity_poly.pdbx_seq_one_letter_code
_entity_poly.pdbx_strand_id
1 'polypeptide(L)' 'EGDTEQGDAEATTQEGLESAAGFLRSALARVLPIKRVPELRFSHDASLALGARTLALMTELADDEPEPVDAEQEPADAPE' A
#
# COMPACT_ATOMS: atom_id res chain seq x y z
N GLU A 1 -7.86 3.89 21.71
CA GLU A 1 -6.52 3.55 22.23
C GLU A 1 -5.57 3.07 21.14
N GLY A 2 -6.03 2.36 20.10
CA GLY A 2 -5.15 1.90 19.01
C GLY A 2 -4.51 3.00 18.13
N ASP A 3 -5.24 4.06 17.77
CA ASP A 3 -4.69 5.14 16.91
C ASP A 3 -3.56 5.94 17.55
N THR A 4 -3.59 6.11 18.88
CA THR A 4 -2.54 6.83 19.62
C THR A 4 -1.24 6.04 19.70
N GLU A 5 -1.33 4.72 19.90
CA GLU A 5 -0.15 3.84 19.99
C GLU A 5 0.56 3.69 18.64
N GLN A 6 -0.22 3.66 17.54
CA GLN A 6 0.31 3.64 16.18
C GLN A 6 1.07 4.93 15.85
N GLY A 7 0.52 6.10 16.20
CA GLY A 7 1.18 7.40 15.99
C GLY A 7 2.49 7.53 16.75
N ASP A 8 2.56 7.01 17.98
CA ASP A 8 3.78 7.01 18.79
C ASP A 8 4.87 6.09 18.21
N ALA A 9 4.49 4.93 17.67
CA ALA A 9 5.42 4.02 16.98
C ALA A 9 5.98 4.64 15.68
N GLU A 10 5.15 5.35 14.92
CA GLU A 10 5.57 6.08 13.72
C GLU A 10 6.54 7.22 14.07
N ALA A 11 6.24 7.99 15.11
CA ALA A 11 7.10 9.10 15.56
C ALA A 11 8.47 8.62 16.03
N THR A 12 8.52 7.57 16.86
CA THR A 12 9.79 6.99 17.33
C THR A 12 10.63 6.40 16.20
N THR A 13 9.97 5.76 15.22
CA THR A 13 10.65 5.24 14.02
C THR A 13 11.23 6.39 13.17
N GLN A 14 10.45 7.46 12.98
CA GLN A 14 10.87 8.65 12.25
C GLN A 14 12.10 9.29 12.92
N GLU A 15 12.08 9.52 14.23
CA GLU A 15 13.21 10.05 14.99
C GLU A 15 14.45 9.15 14.87
N GLY A 16 14.26 7.83 14.92
CA GLY A 16 15.33 6.85 14.71
C GLY A 16 15.99 7.01 13.34
N LEU A 17 15.20 7.12 12.27
CA LEU A 17 15.70 7.32 10.90
C LEU A 17 16.44 8.65 10.74
N GLU A 18 15.91 9.72 11.32
CA GLU A 18 16.54 11.04 11.32
C GLU A 18 17.89 11.02 12.02
N SER A 19 17.99 10.35 13.17
CA SER A 19 19.26 10.19 13.90
C SER A 19 20.29 9.37 13.10
N ALA A 20 19.84 8.39 12.32
CA ALA A 20 20.66 7.53 11.48
C ALA A 20 21.00 8.14 10.11
N ALA A 21 20.48 9.33 9.77
CA ALA A 21 20.62 9.92 8.44
C ALA A 21 22.09 10.04 7.98
N GLY A 22 23.01 10.44 8.88
CA GLY A 22 24.44 10.56 8.57
C GLY A 22 25.10 9.22 8.24
N PHE A 23 24.73 8.16 8.96
CA PHE A 23 25.17 6.80 8.69
C PHE A 23 24.69 6.32 7.32
N LEU A 24 23.40 6.49 7.02
CA LEU A 24 22.81 6.10 5.75
C LEU A 24 23.39 6.88 4.56
N ARG A 25 23.63 8.19 4.71
CA ARG A 25 24.33 9.00 3.69
C ARG A 25 25.72 8.47 3.39
N SER A 26 26.46 8.06 4.42
CA SER A 26 27.80 7.50 4.28
C SER A 26 27.78 6.14 3.58
N ALA A 27 26.75 5.32 3.84
CA ALA A 27 26.53 4.07 3.12
C ALA A 27 26.17 4.31 1.64
N LEU A 28 25.26 5.25 1.36
CA LEU A 28 24.86 5.62 -0.01
C LEU A 28 26.03 6.15 -0.83
N ALA A 29 26.96 6.88 -0.22
CA ALA A 29 28.16 7.39 -0.90
C ALA A 29 29.07 6.26 -1.43
N ARG A 30 29.00 5.07 -0.84
CA ARG A 30 29.79 3.90 -1.27
C ARG A 30 29.14 3.14 -2.42
N VAL A 31 27.81 3.25 -2.56
CA VAL A 31 27.03 2.45 -3.52
C VAL A 31 26.65 3.27 -4.75
N LEU A 32 26.34 4.55 -4.58
CA LEU A 32 25.92 5.43 -5.67
C LEU A 32 27.10 6.20 -6.25
N PRO A 33 27.33 6.16 -7.58
CA PRO A 33 28.41 6.88 -8.24
C PRO A 33 28.04 8.37 -8.44
N ILE A 34 27.74 9.08 -7.35
CA ILE A 34 27.44 10.51 -7.36
C ILE A 34 28.45 11.27 -6.53
N LYS A 35 28.84 12.46 -7.03
CA LYS A 35 29.93 13.24 -6.41
C LYS A 35 29.62 13.72 -4.99
N ARG A 36 28.35 14.01 -4.69
CA ARG A 36 27.88 14.46 -3.37
C ARG A 36 26.55 13.81 -3.07
N VAL A 37 26.47 13.08 -1.97
CA VAL A 37 25.20 12.53 -1.46
C VAL A 37 24.41 13.66 -0.81
N PRO A 38 23.15 13.90 -1.25
CA PRO A 38 22.30 14.95 -0.70
C PRO A 38 21.89 14.65 0.75
N GLU A 39 21.19 15.58 1.37
CA GLU A 39 20.50 15.32 2.64
C GLU A 39 19.34 14.34 2.42
N LEU A 40 19.11 13.48 3.42
CA LEU A 40 18.02 12.52 3.39
C LEU A 40 16.83 13.11 4.14
N ARG A 41 15.65 12.94 3.55
CA ARG A 41 14.37 13.24 4.19
C ARG A 41 13.57 11.96 4.26
N PHE A 42 13.02 11.68 5.44
CA PHE A 42 12.20 10.51 5.68
C PHE A 42 10.75 10.95 5.77
N SER A 43 9.86 10.25 5.10
CA SER A 43 8.43 10.48 5.12
C SER A 43 7.72 9.14 5.17
N HIS A 44 6.82 8.97 6.13
CA HIS A 44 5.97 7.79 6.18
C HIS A 44 5.01 7.77 4.97
N ASP A 45 4.94 6.63 4.29
CA ASP A 45 4.07 6.43 3.13
C ASP A 45 2.77 5.72 3.53
N ALA A 46 1.72 6.52 3.73
CA ALA A 46 0.39 6.01 4.09
C ALA A 46 -0.31 5.25 2.93
N SER A 47 0.20 5.33 1.70
CA SER A 47 -0.44 4.70 0.53
C SER A 47 -0.40 3.17 0.61
N LEU A 48 0.59 2.58 1.29
CA LEU A 48 0.69 1.14 1.47
C LEU A 48 -0.45 0.58 2.31
N ALA A 49 -0.76 1.22 3.45
CA ALA A 49 -1.87 0.83 4.30
C ALA A 49 -3.22 0.97 3.57
N LEU A 50 -3.39 2.08 2.83
CA LEU A 50 -4.56 2.30 1.99
C LEU A 50 -4.71 1.23 0.91
N GLY A 51 -3.62 0.87 0.23
CA GLY A 51 -3.59 -0.15 -0.81
C GLY A 51 -4.00 -1.52 -0.27
N ALA A 52 -3.44 -1.93 0.88
CA ALA A 52 -3.80 -3.17 1.54
C ALA A 52 -5.30 -3.22 1.90
N ARG A 53 -5.84 -2.13 2.45
CA ARG A 53 -7.28 -2.00 2.74
C ARG A 53 -8.13 -2.09 1.47
N THR A 54 -7.69 -1.45 0.39
CA THR A 54 -8.41 -1.46 -0.88
C THR A 54 -8.47 -2.86 -1.47
N LEU A 55 -7.35 -3.59 -1.48
CA LEU A 55 -7.29 -4.97 -1.95
C LEU A 55 -8.13 -5.92 -1.09
N ALA A 56 -8.16 -5.71 0.24
CA ALA A 56 -9.01 -6.48 1.14
C ALA A 56 -10.50 -6.28 0.80
N LEU A 57 -10.94 -5.04 0.60
CA LEU A 57 -12.32 -4.74 0.20
C LEU A 57 -12.68 -5.30 -1.18
N MET A 58 -11.73 -5.27 -2.13
CA MET A 58 -11.95 -5.88 -3.45
C MET A 58 -12.15 -7.40 -3.35
N THR A 59 -11.40 -8.05 -2.46
CA THR A 59 -11.53 -9.50 -2.22
C THR A 59 -12.89 -9.80 -1.58
N GLU A 60 -13.27 -9.04 -0.54
CA GLU A 60 -14.56 -9.17 0.13
C GLU A 60 -15.73 -9.03 -0.86
N LEU A 61 -15.66 -8.07 -1.79
CA LEU A 61 -16.69 -7.87 -2.79
C LEU A 61 -16.74 -9.00 -3.84
N ALA A 62 -15.59 -9.53 -4.24
CA ALA A 62 -15.52 -10.65 -5.19
C ALA A 62 -16.10 -11.94 -4.60
N ASP A 63 -15.94 -12.15 -3.28
CA ASP A 63 -16.53 -13.27 -2.57
C ASP A 63 -18.05 -13.13 -2.37
N ASP A 64 -18.59 -11.91 -2.51
CA ASP A 64 -20.01 -11.58 -2.32
C ASP A 64 -20.78 -11.44 -3.66
N GLU A 65 -20.17 -11.77 -4.80
CA GLU A 65 -20.87 -11.82 -6.09
C GLU A 65 -21.86 -13.00 -6.12
N PRO A 66 -23.18 -12.76 -6.27
CA PRO A 66 -24.13 -13.83 -6.51
C PRO A 66 -23.85 -14.47 -7.87
N GLU A 67 -23.94 -15.81 -7.92
CA GLU A 67 -23.80 -16.64 -9.13
C GLU A 67 -24.41 -15.97 -10.37
N PRO A 68 -23.74 -16.05 -11.54
CA PRO A 68 -24.24 -15.43 -12.76
C PRO A 68 -25.63 -15.96 -13.05
N VAL A 69 -26.62 -15.06 -13.03
CA VAL A 69 -27.97 -15.36 -13.49
C VAL A 69 -27.88 -15.77 -14.96
N ASP A 70 -28.12 -17.05 -15.23
CA ASP A 70 -28.07 -17.66 -16.55
C ASP A 70 -28.68 -16.73 -17.61
N ALA A 71 -27.82 -16.18 -18.46
CA ALA A 71 -28.21 -15.46 -19.66
C ALA A 71 -28.60 -16.48 -20.76
N GLU A 72 -29.52 -17.38 -20.47
CA GLU A 72 -30.11 -18.28 -21.46
C GLU A 72 -31.63 -18.30 -21.29
N GLN A 73 -32.29 -17.49 -22.12
CA GLN A 73 -33.61 -17.78 -22.66
C GLN A 73 -33.85 -16.81 -23.82
N GLU A 74 -33.18 -17.08 -24.94
CA GLU A 74 -33.78 -16.79 -26.24
C GLU A 74 -34.85 -17.88 -26.44
N PRO A 75 -36.16 -17.59 -26.39
CA PRO A 75 -37.14 -18.62 -26.69
C PRO A 75 -37.04 -18.92 -28.17
N ALA A 76 -36.41 -20.06 -28.45
CA ALA A 76 -36.57 -20.78 -29.68
C ALA A 76 -38.06 -21.09 -29.90
N ASP A 77 -38.47 -20.92 -31.15
CA ASP A 77 -39.66 -21.53 -31.76
C ASP A 77 -41.03 -20.91 -31.39
N ALA A 78 -41.55 -20.09 -32.30
CA ALA A 78 -42.99 -19.85 -32.40
C ALA A 78 -43.53 -20.78 -33.50
N PRO A 79 -44.35 -21.81 -33.16
CA PRO A 79 -45.05 -22.58 -34.17
C PRO A 79 -46.41 -21.94 -34.51
N GLU A 80 -46.69 -21.98 -35.82
CA GLU A 80 -47.94 -21.69 -36.58
C GLU A 80 -48.51 -20.27 -36.62
#